data_AF-A0A2K2DLA8-F1
#
_entry.id   AF-A0A2K2DLA8-F1
#
_cell.length_a   1.000
_cell.length_b   1.000
_cell.length_c   1.000
_cell.angle_alpha   90.00
_cell.angle_beta   90.00
_cell.angle_gamma   90.00
#
_symmetry.space_group_name_H-M   'P 1'
#
loop_
_entity.id
_entity.type
_entity.pdbx_description
1 polymer ?
#
loop_
_entity_poly.entity_id
_entity_poly.type
_entity_poly.pdbx_seq_one_letter_code
_entity_poly.pdbx_strand_id
1 'polypeptide(L)'
;MALNESLNRFKQQQERCLSSMAASQARPQQLSKPAVTNAPSANKPPVRLFSEDTERLQRMNSVSKSPVGAQIKLVVDLLYKKREAFTAKQINEETHVAIEGPHSAALLESLRNNPKVQFDGRRFSYKPKHNVKGKHDLLQLITSFPDGLPVAEVEDAYLSVLQDLQALKDPGDIYWLSGQQDMVYKNDPRMRMKVDKEFKELFHEMKLPRDMLDIEKELRRNGDRPATDTVKRRAAAQANAARSMKLRKKKTKQPRGITGRTKLTNAHLPELFDLPTSLCT
;
A
#
# COMPACT_ATOMS: atom_id res chain seq x y z
N MET A 1 -37.80 -9.72 15.89
CA MET A 1 -38.85 -9.43 14.89
C MET A 1 -38.47 -8.29 13.94
N ALA A 2 -37.95 -7.15 14.41
CA ALA A 2 -37.66 -5.96 13.57
C ALA A 2 -36.59 -6.12 12.47
N LEU A 3 -35.55 -6.96 12.67
CA LEU A 3 -34.47 -7.12 11.70
C LEU A 3 -34.91 -7.85 10.42
N ASN A 4 -35.75 -8.87 10.57
CA ASN A 4 -36.26 -9.65 9.44
C ASN A 4 -37.20 -8.81 8.57
N GLU A 5 -37.95 -7.90 9.20
CA GLU A 5 -38.83 -6.96 8.51
C GLU A 5 -38.03 -5.92 7.70
N SER A 6 -36.93 -5.41 8.25
CA SER A 6 -36.01 -4.52 7.54
C SER A 6 -35.38 -5.18 6.32
N LEU A 7 -35.03 -6.47 6.42
CA LEU A 7 -34.39 -7.22 5.35
C LEU A 7 -35.37 -7.52 4.20
N ASN A 8 -36.63 -7.80 4.52
CA ASN A 8 -37.69 -7.96 3.54
C ASN A 8 -38.03 -6.64 2.81
N ARG A 9 -38.06 -5.52 3.53
CA ARG A 9 -38.26 -4.19 2.92
C ARG A 9 -37.13 -3.85 1.94
N PHE A 10 -35.89 -4.17 2.28
CA PHE A 10 -34.74 -3.94 1.40
C PHE A 10 -34.81 -4.78 0.11
N LYS A 11 -35.14 -6.07 0.22
CA LYS A 11 -35.32 -6.95 -0.95
C LYS A 11 -36.45 -6.46 -1.87
N GLN A 12 -37.57 -6.07 -1.27
CA GLN A 12 -38.71 -5.54 -2.03
C GLN A 12 -38.38 -4.22 -2.73
N GLN A 13 -37.47 -3.41 -2.17
CA GLN A 13 -36.99 -2.18 -2.78
C GLN A 13 -36.04 -2.45 -3.96
N GLN A 14 -35.19 -3.49 -3.88
CA GLN A 14 -34.37 -3.93 -5.02
C GLN A 14 -35.23 -4.42 -6.19
N GLU A 15 -36.25 -5.24 -5.94
CA GLU A 15 -37.13 -5.77 -7.00
C GLU A 15 -37.90 -4.67 -7.73
N ARG A 16 -38.34 -3.63 -7.02
CA ARG A 16 -39.02 -2.47 -7.61
C ARG A 16 -38.10 -1.65 -8.53
N CYS A 17 -36.83 -1.47 -8.14
CA CYS A 17 -35.86 -0.75 -8.98
C CYS A 17 -35.56 -1.52 -10.27
N LEU A 18 -35.39 -2.84 -10.18
CA LEU A 18 -35.14 -3.69 -11.35
C LEU A 18 -36.36 -3.75 -12.29
N SER A 19 -37.57 -3.82 -11.73
CA SER A 19 -38.82 -3.83 -12.50
C SER A 19 -39.08 -2.49 -13.22
N SER A 20 -38.75 -1.36 -12.57
CA SER A 20 -38.85 -0.02 -13.20
C SER A 20 -37.89 0.14 -14.38
N MET A 21 -36.72 -0.51 -14.35
CA MET A 21 -35.77 -0.49 -15.46
C MET A 21 -36.23 -1.34 -16.64
N ALA A 22 -36.93 -2.45 -16.40
CA ALA A 22 -37.50 -3.29 -17.46
C ALA A 22 -38.68 -2.63 -18.19
N ALA A 23 -39.52 -1.86 -17.48
CA ALA A 23 -40.65 -1.15 -18.08
C ALA A 23 -40.26 0.00 -19.02
N SER A 24 -39.02 0.50 -18.90
CA SER A 24 -38.50 1.63 -19.71
C SER A 24 -38.09 1.22 -21.13
N GLN A 25 -38.12 -0.07 -21.49
CA GLN A 25 -37.75 -0.58 -22.82
C GLN A 25 -38.95 -0.91 -23.74
N ALA A 26 -40.19 -0.68 -23.32
CA ALA A 26 -41.37 -0.94 -24.15
C ALA A 26 -41.85 0.34 -24.86
N ARG A 27 -41.55 0.47 -26.16
CA ARG A 27 -42.05 1.53 -27.06
C ARG A 27 -43.42 1.11 -27.66
N PRO A 28 -44.40 2.01 -27.87
CA PRO A 28 -45.70 1.63 -28.42
C PRO A 28 -45.65 1.38 -29.94
N GLN A 29 -46.36 0.35 -30.39
CA GLN A 29 -46.62 0.03 -31.81
C GLN A 29 -47.73 0.93 -32.38
N GLN A 30 -47.55 1.45 -33.61
CA GLN A 30 -48.62 2.03 -34.43
C GLN A 30 -49.08 1.06 -35.53
N LEU A 31 -50.40 1.01 -35.73
CA LEU A 31 -51.13 0.24 -36.74
C LEU A 31 -50.99 0.82 -38.17
N SER A 32 -50.86 -0.06 -39.19
CA SER A 32 -51.86 -0.34 -40.26
C SER A 32 -51.24 -0.97 -41.54
N LYS A 33 -52.09 -1.71 -42.30
CA LYS A 33 -51.91 -2.80 -43.29
C LYS A 33 -51.62 -2.31 -44.76
N PRO A 34 -51.56 -3.12 -45.86
CA PRO A 34 -51.82 -4.56 -46.04
C PRO A 34 -50.84 -5.36 -46.95
N ALA A 35 -51.16 -6.65 -47.09
CA ALA A 35 -50.44 -7.73 -47.76
C ALA A 35 -50.32 -7.61 -49.29
N VAL A 36 -49.20 -8.10 -49.84
CA VAL A 36 -49.09 -8.62 -51.21
C VAL A 36 -48.21 -9.89 -51.21
N THR A 37 -48.53 -10.76 -52.17
CA THR A 37 -48.34 -12.20 -52.36
C THR A 37 -46.92 -12.74 -52.59
N ASN A 38 -46.79 -14.05 -52.34
CA ASN A 38 -45.65 -14.95 -52.53
C ASN A 38 -44.99 -14.96 -53.93
N ALA A 39 -43.65 -15.08 -53.96
CA ALA A 39 -42.89 -15.93 -54.91
C ALA A 39 -41.47 -16.24 -54.37
N PRO A 40 -40.84 -17.39 -54.72
CA PRO A 40 -39.73 -17.95 -53.96
C PRO A 40 -38.32 -17.73 -54.59
N SER A 41 -37.33 -17.82 -53.70
CA SER A 41 -35.95 -18.30 -53.92
C SER A 41 -35.00 -17.51 -54.85
N ALA A 42 -34.02 -16.82 -54.25
CA ALA A 42 -32.59 -17.15 -54.42
C ALA A 42 -31.70 -16.18 -53.63
N ASN A 43 -30.67 -16.74 -52.99
CA ASN A 43 -29.48 -16.12 -52.41
C ASN A 43 -29.66 -15.22 -51.17
N LYS A 44 -29.62 -15.87 -50.00
CA LYS A 44 -29.26 -15.20 -48.74
C LYS A 44 -27.78 -14.77 -48.79
N PRO A 45 -27.43 -13.49 -48.66
CA PRO A 45 -26.06 -13.11 -48.33
C PRO A 45 -25.72 -13.59 -46.90
N PRO A 46 -24.44 -13.82 -46.57
CA PRO A 46 -24.05 -14.36 -45.27
C PRO A 46 -24.41 -13.36 -44.16
N VAL A 47 -25.40 -13.72 -43.34
CA VAL A 47 -25.84 -12.94 -42.17
C VAL A 47 -24.91 -13.25 -40.98
N ARG A 48 -23.65 -12.81 -41.03
CA ARG A 48 -22.74 -12.78 -39.85
C ARG A 48 -21.60 -11.78 -40.10
N LEU A 49 -21.74 -10.52 -39.68
CA LEU A 49 -20.61 -9.57 -39.53
C LEU A 49 -20.99 -8.22 -38.86
N PHE A 50 -22.24 -7.74 -38.99
CA PHE A 50 -22.61 -6.41 -38.47
C PHE A 50 -22.58 -6.24 -36.93
N SER A 51 -22.82 -7.30 -36.16
CA SER A 51 -22.89 -7.19 -34.70
C SER A 51 -21.52 -7.01 -34.05
N GLU A 52 -20.52 -7.80 -34.46
CA GLU A 52 -19.15 -7.73 -33.93
C GLU A 52 -18.47 -6.40 -34.29
N ASP A 53 -18.70 -5.90 -35.51
CA ASP A 53 -18.17 -4.60 -35.94
C ASP A 53 -18.78 -3.44 -35.14
N THR A 54 -20.09 -3.50 -34.85
CA THR A 54 -20.76 -2.48 -34.04
C THR A 54 -20.24 -2.48 -32.60
N GLU A 55 -20.07 -3.65 -32.00
CA GLU A 55 -19.53 -3.78 -30.64
C GLU A 55 -18.07 -3.35 -30.53
N ARG A 56 -17.25 -3.67 -31.55
CA ARG A 56 -15.86 -3.23 -31.63
C ARG A 56 -15.76 -1.71 -31.72
N LEU A 57 -16.57 -1.09 -32.59
CA LEU A 57 -16.62 0.37 -32.73
C LEU A 57 -17.11 1.04 -31.44
N GLN A 58 -18.08 0.45 -30.74
CA GLN A 58 -18.53 0.94 -29.43
C GLN A 58 -17.41 0.88 -28.39
N ARG A 59 -16.62 -0.21 -28.36
CA ARG A 59 -15.43 -0.33 -27.49
C ARG A 59 -14.36 0.70 -27.83
N MET A 60 -14.07 0.93 -29.11
CA MET A 60 -13.13 1.98 -29.53
C MET A 60 -13.61 3.37 -29.10
N ASN A 61 -14.91 3.64 -29.25
CA ASN A 61 -15.50 4.92 -28.87
C ASN A 61 -15.50 5.12 -27.35
N SER A 62 -15.75 4.07 -26.58
CA SER A 62 -15.71 4.13 -25.12
C SER A 62 -14.29 4.37 -24.59
N VAL A 63 -13.28 3.71 -25.17
CA VAL A 63 -11.88 3.92 -24.80
C VAL A 63 -11.40 5.33 -25.17
N SER A 64 -11.69 5.81 -26.37
CA SER A 64 -11.27 7.15 -26.80
C SER A 64 -11.92 8.29 -26.01
N LYS A 65 -13.17 8.11 -25.54
CA LYS A 65 -13.86 9.05 -24.66
C LYS A 65 -13.49 8.92 -23.18
N SER A 66 -12.73 7.88 -22.82
CA SER A 66 -12.32 7.66 -21.43
C SER A 66 -11.32 8.74 -20.98
N PRO A 67 -11.27 9.07 -19.68
CA PRO A 67 -10.32 10.07 -19.18
C PRO A 67 -8.87 9.61 -19.42
N VAL A 68 -7.96 10.58 -19.55
CA VAL A 68 -6.53 10.33 -19.84
C VAL A 68 -5.91 9.28 -18.90
N GLY A 69 -6.23 9.34 -17.60
CA GLY A 69 -5.73 8.36 -16.62
C GLY A 69 -6.18 6.92 -16.89
N ALA A 70 -7.40 6.72 -17.41
CA ALA A 70 -7.89 5.39 -17.78
C ALA A 70 -7.16 4.86 -19.03
N GLN A 71 -6.92 5.72 -20.01
CA GLN A 71 -6.13 5.39 -21.20
C GLN A 71 -4.70 5.00 -20.83
N ILE A 72 -4.05 5.76 -19.94
CA ILE A 72 -2.71 5.43 -19.42
C ILE A 72 -2.69 4.05 -18.77
N LYS A 73 -3.68 3.77 -17.92
CA LYS A 73 -3.77 2.48 -17.23
C LYS A 73 -3.86 1.32 -18.23
N LEU A 74 -4.70 1.43 -19.27
CA LEU A 74 -4.82 0.40 -20.30
C LEU A 74 -3.48 0.13 -21.01
N VAL A 75 -2.73 1.19 -21.33
CA VAL A 75 -1.41 1.07 -21.94
C VAL A 75 -0.42 0.40 -20.98
N VAL A 76 -0.37 0.82 -19.71
CA VAL A 76 0.52 0.23 -18.70
C VAL A 76 0.19 -1.24 -18.48
N ASP A 77 -1.09 -1.60 -18.38
CA ASP A 77 -1.55 -2.98 -18.21
C ASP A 77 -1.16 -3.86 -19.41
N LEU A 78 -1.20 -3.31 -20.64
CA LEU A 78 -0.72 -4.00 -21.83
C LEU A 78 0.79 -4.29 -21.74
N LEU A 79 1.58 -3.25 -21.47
CA LEU A 79 3.04 -3.35 -21.36
C LEU A 79 3.45 -4.34 -20.25
N TYR A 80 2.73 -4.31 -19.12
CA TYR A 80 2.93 -5.24 -18.01
C TYR A 80 2.66 -6.69 -18.39
N LYS A 81 1.55 -6.97 -19.08
CA LYS A 81 1.17 -8.33 -19.47
C LYS A 81 2.10 -8.91 -20.54
N LYS A 82 2.45 -8.10 -21.54
CA LYS A 82 3.23 -8.55 -22.70
C LYS A 82 4.74 -8.57 -22.44
N ARG A 83 5.24 -7.71 -21.53
CA ARG A 83 6.68 -7.56 -21.23
C ARG A 83 7.55 -7.24 -22.46
N GLU A 84 6.95 -6.65 -23.49
CA GLU A 84 7.59 -6.28 -24.74
C GLU A 84 7.51 -4.76 -24.99
N ALA A 85 8.35 -4.27 -25.89
CA ALA A 85 8.37 -2.86 -26.27
C ALA A 85 7.47 -2.61 -27.49
N PHE A 86 6.48 -1.74 -27.35
CA PHE A 86 5.49 -1.45 -28.40
C PHE A 86 5.65 -0.04 -28.97
N THR A 87 5.40 0.11 -30.26
CA THR A 87 5.23 1.42 -30.89
C THR A 87 3.85 2.00 -30.58
N ALA A 88 3.69 3.32 -30.68
CA ALA A 88 2.40 3.96 -30.47
C ALA A 88 1.29 3.40 -31.39
N LYS A 89 1.64 3.03 -32.63
CA LYS A 89 0.71 2.40 -33.58
C LYS A 89 0.24 1.03 -33.10
N GLN A 90 1.17 0.17 -32.68
CA GLN A 90 0.83 -1.16 -32.15
C GLN A 90 -0.03 -1.05 -30.87
N ILE A 91 0.26 -0.09 -30.00
CA ILE A 91 -0.55 0.13 -28.80
C ILE A 91 -1.98 0.56 -29.19
N ASN A 92 -2.13 1.42 -30.19
CA ASN A 92 -3.44 1.83 -30.69
C ASN A 92 -4.21 0.65 -31.32
N GLU A 93 -3.52 -0.27 -32.00
CA GLU A 93 -4.14 -1.47 -32.55
C GLU A 93 -4.66 -2.41 -31.45
N GLU A 94 -3.88 -2.62 -30.39
CA GLU A 94 -4.24 -3.55 -29.30
C GLU A 94 -5.20 -2.95 -28.26
N THR A 95 -5.09 -1.66 -27.95
CA THR A 95 -5.86 -1.00 -26.87
C THR A 95 -6.88 0.01 -27.37
N HIS A 96 -6.83 0.39 -28.65
CA HIS A 96 -7.64 1.47 -29.23
C HIS A 96 -7.39 2.85 -28.62
N VAL A 97 -6.26 3.01 -27.93
CA VAL A 97 -5.80 4.30 -27.39
C VAL A 97 -4.92 4.99 -28.43
N ALA A 98 -5.39 6.15 -28.91
CA ALA A 98 -4.63 6.98 -29.84
C ALA A 98 -3.53 7.76 -29.10
N ILE A 99 -2.30 7.24 -29.10
CA ILE A 99 -1.14 7.90 -28.49
C ILE A 99 -0.56 8.98 -29.42
N GLU A 100 -0.63 8.79 -30.73
CA GLU A 100 -0.14 9.75 -31.73
C GLU A 100 -1.30 10.61 -32.28
N GLY A 101 -1.13 11.93 -32.29
CA GLY A 101 -2.12 12.87 -32.79
C GLY A 101 -2.06 14.25 -32.12
N PRO A 102 -2.74 15.26 -32.70
CA PRO A 102 -2.76 16.62 -32.16
C PRO A 102 -3.48 16.72 -30.82
N HIS A 103 -4.47 15.84 -30.58
CA HIS A 103 -5.27 15.83 -29.35
C HIS A 103 -4.73 14.88 -28.26
N SER A 104 -3.69 14.10 -28.55
CA SER A 104 -3.10 13.10 -27.64
C SER A 104 -1.72 13.49 -27.09
N ALA A 105 -1.26 14.72 -27.36
CA ALA A 105 0.01 15.23 -26.83
C ALA A 105 0.10 15.16 -25.29
N ALA A 106 -1.00 15.48 -24.59
CA ALA A 106 -1.07 15.39 -23.13
C ALA A 106 -0.95 13.94 -22.62
N LEU A 107 -1.52 12.97 -23.36
CA LEU A 107 -1.41 11.54 -23.04
C LEU A 107 0.02 11.05 -23.22
N LEU A 108 0.65 11.40 -24.35
CA LEU A 108 2.04 11.07 -24.65
C LEU A 108 2.98 11.60 -23.56
N GLU A 109 2.81 12.85 -23.16
CA GLU A 109 3.61 13.48 -22.12
C GLU A 109 3.38 12.81 -20.76
N SER A 110 2.13 12.48 -20.43
CA SER A 110 1.79 11.76 -19.20
C SER A 110 2.36 10.34 -19.18
N LEU A 111 2.42 9.66 -20.33
CA LEU A 111 3.04 8.34 -20.46
C LEU A 111 4.56 8.41 -20.28
N ARG A 112 5.22 9.44 -20.82
CA ARG A 112 6.66 9.67 -20.65
C ARG A 112 7.04 9.97 -19.20
N ASN A 113 6.18 10.70 -18.48
CA ASN A 113 6.39 11.04 -17.08
C ASN A 113 5.95 9.92 -16.11
N ASN A 114 5.37 8.83 -16.61
CA ASN A 114 4.90 7.73 -15.77
C ASN A 114 6.07 6.88 -15.25
N PRO A 115 6.18 6.61 -13.93
CA PRO A 115 7.30 5.84 -13.38
C PRO A 115 7.36 4.38 -13.84
N LYS A 116 6.24 3.81 -14.33
CA LYS A 116 6.12 2.42 -14.79
C LYS A 116 6.29 2.26 -16.30
N VAL A 117 6.56 3.35 -17.03
CA VAL A 117 6.76 3.31 -18.48
C VAL A 117 8.14 3.85 -18.81
N GLN A 118 8.83 3.19 -19.72
CA GLN A 118 10.06 3.67 -20.33
C GLN A 118 9.79 3.98 -21.80
N PHE A 119 10.31 5.10 -22.28
CA PHE A 119 10.19 5.50 -23.68
C PHE A 119 11.57 5.72 -24.30
N ASP A 120 11.91 4.90 -25.30
CA ASP A 120 13.23 4.91 -25.96
C ASP A 120 13.26 5.85 -27.20
N GLY A 121 12.37 6.83 -27.26
CA GLY A 121 12.22 7.73 -28.41
C GLY A 121 11.35 7.19 -29.55
N ARG A 122 11.18 5.86 -29.64
CA ARG A 122 10.31 5.20 -30.65
C ARG A 122 9.31 4.20 -30.06
N ARG A 123 9.66 3.54 -28.97
CA ARG A 123 8.87 2.46 -28.36
C ARG A 123 8.66 2.71 -26.88
N PHE A 124 7.55 2.20 -26.37
CA PHE A 124 7.20 2.18 -24.95
C PHE A 124 7.38 0.77 -24.41
N SER A 125 8.04 0.64 -23.27
CA SER A 125 8.25 -0.62 -22.55
C SER A 125 7.87 -0.45 -21.08
N TYR A 126 7.56 -1.57 -20.42
CA TYR A 126 7.29 -1.56 -18.98
C TYR A 126 8.58 -1.33 -18.19
N LYS A 127 8.55 -0.40 -17.25
CA LYS A 127 9.65 -0.10 -16.35
C LYS A 127 9.34 -0.63 -14.94
N PRO A 128 9.90 -1.78 -14.53
CA PRO A 128 9.77 -2.23 -13.15
C PRO A 128 10.54 -1.31 -12.21
N LYS A 129 10.25 -1.38 -10.90
CA LYS A 129 10.97 -0.56 -9.91
C LYS A 129 12.46 -0.94 -9.85
N HIS A 130 12.73 -2.25 -9.90
CA HIS A 130 14.07 -2.80 -9.96
C HIS A 130 14.25 -3.61 -11.25
N ASN A 131 15.34 -3.34 -11.99
CA ASN A 131 15.62 -4.01 -13.26
C ASN A 131 16.29 -5.38 -13.03
N VAL A 132 15.51 -6.35 -12.55
CA VAL A 132 15.95 -7.71 -12.25
C VAL A 132 15.39 -8.66 -13.32
N LYS A 133 16.23 -9.53 -13.87
CA LYS A 133 15.81 -10.45 -14.95
C LYS A 133 15.72 -11.91 -14.54
N GLY A 134 16.23 -12.27 -13.37
CA GLY A 134 16.17 -13.64 -12.88
C GLY A 134 16.68 -13.80 -11.45
N LYS A 135 16.69 -15.07 -10.99
CA LYS A 135 17.02 -15.48 -9.62
C LYS A 135 18.38 -14.97 -9.10
N HIS A 136 19.41 -14.95 -9.94
CA HIS A 136 20.75 -14.51 -9.53
C HIS A 136 20.78 -13.00 -9.23
N ASP A 137 20.30 -12.19 -10.18
CA ASP A 137 20.17 -10.75 -10.04
C ASP A 137 19.27 -10.39 -8.83
N LEU A 138 18.23 -11.19 -8.59
CA LEU A 138 17.32 -11.02 -7.45
C LEU A 138 18.07 -11.21 -6.13
N LEU A 139 18.91 -12.23 -6.00
CA LEU A 139 19.72 -12.47 -4.81
C LEU A 139 20.76 -11.37 -4.60
N GLN A 140 21.37 -10.87 -5.69
CA GLN A 140 22.29 -9.74 -5.64
C GLN A 140 21.58 -8.47 -5.16
N LEU A 141 20.36 -8.22 -5.66
CA LEU A 141 19.53 -7.10 -5.24
C LEU A 141 19.24 -7.21 -3.74
N ILE A 142 18.70 -8.34 -3.27
CA ILE A 142 18.41 -8.56 -1.84
C ILE A 142 19.66 -8.36 -0.97
N THR A 143 20.82 -8.76 -1.45
CA THR A 143 22.10 -8.58 -0.73
C THR A 143 22.49 -7.10 -0.59
N SER A 144 22.09 -6.24 -1.54
CA SER A 144 22.34 -4.80 -1.49
C SER A 144 21.44 -4.02 -0.53
N PHE A 145 20.33 -4.62 -0.07
CA PHE A 145 19.37 -4.01 0.87
C PHE A 145 19.49 -4.64 2.27
N PRO A 146 20.31 -4.08 3.18
CA PRO A 146 20.47 -4.63 4.53
C PRO A 146 19.18 -4.55 5.36
N ASP A 147 18.36 -3.54 5.11
CA ASP A 147 17.08 -3.31 5.80
C ASP A 147 15.94 -4.19 5.28
N GLY A 148 16.24 -5.05 4.29
CA GLY A 148 15.27 -5.90 3.62
C GLY A 148 14.62 -5.26 2.40
N LEU A 149 14.07 -6.11 1.54
CA LEU A 149 13.45 -5.75 0.28
C LEU A 149 11.96 -6.16 0.32
N PRO A 150 11.01 -5.22 0.24
CA PRO A 150 9.59 -5.55 0.18
C PRO A 150 9.24 -6.30 -1.12
N VAL A 151 8.45 -7.36 -1.00
CA VAL A 151 8.06 -8.21 -2.16
C VAL A 151 7.29 -7.41 -3.21
N ALA A 152 6.43 -6.49 -2.79
CA ALA A 152 5.64 -5.62 -3.68
C ALA A 152 6.49 -4.72 -4.60
N GLU A 153 7.77 -4.51 -4.29
CA GLU A 153 8.67 -3.75 -5.16
C GLU A 153 9.33 -4.56 -6.26
N VAL A 154 9.30 -5.88 -6.12
CA VAL A 154 10.01 -6.81 -7.00
C VAL A 154 9.04 -7.73 -7.73
N GLU A 155 7.82 -7.90 -7.22
CA GLU A 155 6.77 -8.72 -7.85
C GLU A 155 6.53 -8.36 -9.32
N ASP A 156 6.75 -7.09 -9.67
CA ASP A 156 6.52 -6.57 -11.02
C ASP A 156 7.74 -6.67 -11.94
N ALA A 157 8.90 -7.10 -11.44
CA ALA A 157 10.17 -7.16 -12.17
C ALA A 157 10.11 -8.16 -13.34
N TYR A 158 9.67 -9.39 -13.07
CA TYR A 158 9.47 -10.43 -14.07
C TYR A 158 8.43 -11.46 -13.61
N LEU A 159 7.97 -12.33 -14.52
CA LEU A 159 6.80 -13.19 -14.30
C LEU A 159 7.00 -14.27 -13.21
N SER A 160 8.21 -14.82 -13.09
CA SER A 160 8.53 -15.91 -12.15
C SER A 160 9.14 -15.46 -10.83
N VAL A 161 9.10 -14.16 -10.49
CA VAL A 161 9.72 -13.61 -9.26
C VAL A 161 9.29 -14.36 -8.01
N LEU A 162 7.98 -14.61 -7.85
CA LEU A 162 7.46 -15.27 -6.64
C LEU A 162 7.96 -16.72 -6.53
N GLN A 163 8.09 -17.42 -7.65
CA GLN A 163 8.64 -18.78 -7.68
C GLN A 163 10.13 -18.77 -7.34
N ASP A 164 10.88 -17.81 -7.87
CA ASP A 164 12.30 -17.67 -7.59
C ASP A 164 12.57 -17.26 -6.14
N LEU A 165 11.76 -16.38 -5.55
CA LEU A 165 11.79 -16.05 -4.13
C LEU A 165 11.54 -17.31 -3.28
N GLN A 166 10.51 -18.11 -3.61
CA GLN A 166 10.27 -19.36 -2.91
C GLN A 166 11.47 -20.32 -3.05
N ALA A 167 12.04 -20.44 -4.25
CA ALA A 167 13.21 -21.27 -4.52
C ALA A 167 14.52 -20.76 -3.90
N LEU A 168 14.57 -19.51 -3.41
CA LEU A 168 15.65 -18.98 -2.58
C LEU A 168 15.36 -19.19 -1.08
N LYS A 169 14.09 -19.19 -0.69
CA LYS A 169 13.64 -19.43 0.69
C LYS A 169 13.84 -20.88 1.11
N ASP A 170 13.51 -21.84 0.25
CA ASP A 170 13.59 -23.27 0.54
C ASP A 170 15.00 -23.77 0.93
N PRO A 171 16.09 -23.44 0.20
CA PRO A 171 17.45 -23.73 0.65
C PRO A 171 17.88 -22.87 1.84
N GLY A 172 17.11 -21.83 2.18
CA GLY A 172 17.38 -20.88 3.24
C GLY A 172 18.35 -19.79 2.84
N ASP A 173 18.49 -19.46 1.55
CA ASP A 173 19.42 -18.41 1.07
C ASP A 173 18.90 -17.01 1.43
N ILE A 174 17.58 -16.90 1.62
CA ILE A 174 16.90 -15.70 2.08
C ILE A 174 15.96 -16.02 3.25
N TYR A 175 15.68 -15.01 4.06
CA TYR A 175 14.58 -15.02 5.01
C TYR A 175 13.39 -14.27 4.43
N TRP A 176 12.24 -14.94 4.37
CA TRP A 176 10.97 -14.32 4.01
C TRP A 176 10.14 -14.15 5.28
N LEU A 177 9.86 -12.91 5.64
CA LEU A 177 8.96 -12.56 6.74
C LEU A 177 7.62 -12.10 6.16
N SER A 178 6.56 -12.84 6.48
CA SER A 178 5.19 -12.44 6.14
C SER A 178 4.55 -11.73 7.32
N GLY A 179 4.00 -10.54 7.05
CA GLY A 179 3.45 -9.64 8.05
C GLY A 179 2.43 -8.70 7.42
N GLN A 180 2.44 -7.42 7.79
CA GLN A 180 1.62 -6.41 7.07
C GLN A 180 2.12 -6.17 5.64
N GLN A 181 3.43 -6.23 5.46
CA GLN A 181 4.07 -6.19 4.16
C GLN A 181 5.10 -7.32 4.11
N ASP A 182 5.02 -8.15 3.07
CA ASP A 182 5.97 -9.24 2.90
C ASP A 182 7.35 -8.66 2.60
N MET A 183 8.34 -9.05 3.42
CA MET A 183 9.72 -8.57 3.32
C MET A 183 10.70 -9.72 3.20
N VAL A 184 11.71 -9.50 2.37
CA VAL A 184 12.76 -10.47 2.07
C VAL A 184 14.11 -9.94 2.53
N TYR A 185 14.87 -10.75 3.25
CA TYR A 185 16.18 -10.42 3.78
C TYR A 185 17.21 -11.44 3.32
N LYS A 186 18.46 -11.01 3.20
CA LYS A 186 19.59 -11.92 2.99
C LYS A 186 19.78 -12.81 4.21
N ASN A 187 19.97 -14.11 3.99
CA ASN A 187 20.50 -15.00 5.03
C ASN A 187 22.03 -15.08 4.91
N ASP A 188 22.76 -14.76 5.98
CA ASP A 188 24.21 -14.95 6.00
C ASP A 188 24.53 -16.44 6.28
N PRO A 189 25.25 -17.14 5.39
CA PRO A 189 25.65 -18.53 5.63
C PRO A 189 26.39 -18.74 6.96
N ARG A 190 27.10 -17.72 7.47
CA ARG A 190 27.82 -17.78 8.75
C ARG A 190 26.88 -17.96 9.95
N MET A 191 25.61 -17.60 9.80
CA MET A 191 24.60 -17.69 10.86
C MET A 191 23.71 -18.93 10.73
N ARG A 192 23.96 -19.82 9.76
CA ARG A 192 23.21 -21.07 9.63
C ARG A 192 23.58 -22.07 10.72
N MET A 193 22.84 -22.02 11.83
CA MET A 193 22.91 -23.03 12.89
C MET A 193 21.65 -23.89 12.86
N LYS A 194 21.83 -25.21 12.72
CA LYS A 194 20.75 -26.18 12.89
C LYS A 194 20.64 -26.52 14.37
N VAL A 195 19.47 -26.33 14.94
CA VAL A 195 19.16 -26.69 16.34
C VAL A 195 17.95 -27.61 16.30
N ASP A 196 18.05 -28.76 16.96
CA ASP A 196 16.98 -29.74 17.01
C ASP A 196 15.76 -29.19 17.74
N LYS A 197 14.59 -29.77 17.44
CA LYS A 197 13.32 -29.32 17.99
C LYS A 197 13.27 -29.45 19.52
N GLU A 198 13.83 -30.53 20.05
CA GLU A 198 13.90 -30.79 21.49
C GLU A 198 14.71 -29.74 22.24
N PHE A 199 15.86 -29.32 21.70
CA PHE A 199 16.65 -28.22 22.29
C PHE A 199 15.91 -26.88 22.25
N LYS A 200 15.13 -26.61 21.19
CA LYS A 200 14.29 -25.40 21.13
C LYS A 200 13.19 -25.44 22.18
N GLU A 201 12.54 -26.58 22.35
CA GLU A 201 11.50 -26.76 23.36
C GLU A 201 12.06 -26.61 24.78
N LEU A 202 13.18 -27.27 25.08
CA LEU A 202 13.88 -27.14 26.37
C LEU A 202 14.26 -25.68 26.65
N PHE A 203 14.78 -24.96 25.66
CA PHE A 203 15.12 -23.54 25.80
C PHE A 203 13.90 -22.67 26.10
N HIS A 204 12.76 -22.93 25.48
CA HIS A 204 11.51 -22.21 25.75
C HIS A 204 10.88 -22.58 27.10
N GLU A 205 11.08 -23.80 27.58
CA GLU A 205 10.61 -24.26 28.89
C GLU A 205 11.44 -23.69 30.05
N MET A 206 12.72 -23.42 29.83
CA MET A 206 13.59 -22.77 30.81
C MET A 206 13.12 -21.35 31.13
N LYS A 207 12.35 -21.21 32.22
CA LYS A 207 11.87 -19.93 32.73
C LYS A 207 12.99 -19.20 33.47
N LEU A 208 13.43 -18.07 32.91
CA LEU A 208 14.34 -17.17 33.60
C LEU A 208 13.59 -16.40 34.71
N PRO A 209 14.24 -16.14 35.87
CA PRO A 209 13.70 -15.24 36.88
C PRO A 209 13.40 -13.86 36.29
N ARG A 210 12.28 -13.25 36.68
CA ARG A 210 11.88 -11.93 36.16
C ARG A 210 12.62 -10.78 36.86
N ASP A 211 12.96 -10.92 38.15
CA ASP A 211 13.70 -9.88 38.87
C ASP A 211 15.20 -10.04 38.66
N MET A 212 15.84 -8.94 38.32
CA MET A 212 17.29 -8.86 38.08
C MET A 212 18.10 -9.23 39.34
N LEU A 213 17.58 -8.98 40.54
CA LEU A 213 18.24 -9.39 41.78
C LEU A 213 18.34 -10.91 41.92
N ASP A 214 17.30 -11.62 41.52
CA ASP A 214 17.26 -13.09 41.57
C ASP A 214 18.21 -13.68 40.53
N ILE A 215 18.25 -13.10 39.33
CA ILE A 215 19.24 -13.46 38.29
C ILE A 215 20.66 -13.25 38.82
N GLU A 216 20.98 -12.10 39.42
CA GLU A 216 22.32 -11.82 39.96
C GLU A 216 22.69 -12.77 41.10
N LYS A 217 21.72 -13.17 41.93
CA LYS A 217 21.92 -14.12 43.03
C LYS A 217 22.21 -15.53 42.49
N GLU A 218 21.46 -15.97 41.48
CA GLU A 218 21.68 -17.28 40.83
C GLU A 218 23.01 -17.32 40.07
N LEU A 219 23.37 -16.25 39.34
CA LEU A 219 24.68 -16.14 38.68
C LEU A 219 25.83 -16.26 39.69
N ARG A 220 25.77 -15.52 40.81
CA ARG A 220 26.77 -15.61 41.88
C ARG A 220 26.82 -16.99 42.53
N ARG A 221 25.67 -17.64 42.70
CA ARG A 221 25.58 -19.01 43.23
C ARG A 221 26.26 -20.01 42.30
N ASN A 222 26.18 -19.79 40.98
CA ASN A 222 26.81 -20.62 39.96
C ASN A 222 28.28 -20.24 39.66
N GLY A 223 28.82 -19.21 40.33
CA GLY A 223 30.20 -18.75 40.18
C GLY A 223 30.42 -17.71 39.09
N ASP A 224 29.37 -17.29 38.38
CA ASP A 224 29.43 -16.28 37.33
C ASP A 224 29.36 -14.87 37.91
N ARG A 225 30.12 -13.94 37.32
CA ARG A 225 30.06 -12.53 37.68
C ARG A 225 28.87 -11.87 36.98
N PRO A 226 27.90 -11.30 37.71
CA PRO A 226 26.80 -10.64 37.06
C PRO A 226 27.27 -9.39 36.31
N ALA A 227 26.73 -9.18 35.11
CA ALA A 227 27.05 -8.01 34.27
C ALA A 227 26.56 -6.68 34.85
N THR A 228 25.70 -6.72 35.88
CA THR A 228 25.07 -5.58 36.52
C THR A 228 25.09 -5.77 38.05
N ASP A 229 25.17 -4.66 38.79
CA ASP A 229 24.91 -4.63 40.24
C ASP A 229 23.61 -3.83 40.48
N THR A 230 22.47 -4.54 40.51
CA THR A 230 21.16 -3.90 40.61
C THR A 230 20.92 -3.24 41.96
N VAL A 231 21.56 -3.73 43.03
CA VAL A 231 21.48 -3.10 44.35
C VAL A 231 22.07 -1.69 44.30
N LYS A 232 23.30 -1.54 43.76
CA LYS A 232 23.93 -0.23 43.59
C LYS A 232 23.13 0.69 42.68
N ARG A 233 22.58 0.15 41.58
CA ARG A 233 21.77 0.93 40.63
C ARG A 233 20.47 1.43 41.27
N ARG A 234 19.74 0.59 42.00
CA ARG A 234 18.50 0.98 42.71
C ARG A 234 18.79 2.02 43.79
N ALA A 235 19.88 1.85 44.55
CA ALA A 235 20.30 2.83 45.55
C ALA A 235 20.64 4.20 44.93
N ALA A 236 21.38 4.22 43.81
CA ALA A 236 21.72 5.46 43.10
C ALA A 236 20.47 6.15 42.51
N ALA A 237 19.52 5.39 41.96
CA ALA A 237 18.26 5.94 41.45
C ALA A 237 17.41 6.57 42.56
N GLN A 238 17.32 5.91 43.72
CA GLN A 238 16.61 6.46 44.89
C GLN A 238 17.30 7.71 45.43
N ALA A 239 18.64 7.72 45.51
CA ALA A 239 19.41 8.89 45.92
C ALA A 239 19.20 10.07 44.95
N ASN A 240 19.19 9.81 43.64
CA ASN A 240 18.93 10.82 42.61
C ASN A 240 17.47 11.32 42.64
N ALA A 241 16.50 10.44 42.85
CA ALA A 241 15.09 10.82 43.04
C ALA A 241 14.88 11.67 44.31
N ALA A 242 15.55 11.31 45.41
CA ALA A 242 15.53 12.10 46.64
C ALA A 242 16.19 13.48 46.43
N ARG A 243 17.29 13.55 45.65
CA ARG A 243 17.97 14.80 45.31
C ARG A 243 17.12 15.68 44.39
N SER A 244 16.43 15.11 43.40
CA SER A 244 15.55 15.85 42.48
C SER A 244 14.29 16.38 43.18
N MET A 245 13.70 15.60 44.11
CA MET A 245 12.61 16.04 44.99
C MET A 245 13.05 17.21 45.89
N LYS A 246 14.24 17.13 46.49
CA LYS A 246 14.81 18.23 47.28
C LYS A 246 15.06 19.49 46.43
N LEU A 247 15.51 19.33 45.18
CA LEU A 247 15.73 20.45 44.27
C LEU A 247 14.41 21.10 43.80
N ARG A 248 13.37 20.30 43.51
CA ARG A 248 12.02 20.80 43.16
C ARG A 248 11.39 21.57 44.32
N LYS A 249 11.52 21.09 45.56
CA LYS A 249 11.08 21.82 46.77
C LYS A 249 11.85 23.13 47.00
N LYS A 250 13.09 23.25 46.49
CA LYS A 250 13.88 24.49 46.57
C LYS A 250 13.54 25.49 45.46
N LYS A 251 13.05 25.02 44.30
CA LYS A 251 12.62 25.86 43.16
C LYS A 251 11.18 26.40 43.26
N THR A 252 10.36 25.92 44.19
CA THR A 252 9.03 26.48 44.48
C THR A 252 9.04 27.71 45.40
N LYS A 253 10.19 28.36 45.60
CA LYS A 253 10.25 29.66 46.30
C LYS A 253 10.13 30.82 45.32
N GLN A 254 8.92 31.40 45.34
CA GLN A 254 8.48 32.73 44.89
C GLN A 254 8.41 32.98 43.38
N PRO A 255 7.22 33.29 42.82
CA PRO A 255 7.16 33.98 41.53
C PRO A 255 7.85 35.34 41.73
N ARG A 256 8.99 35.54 41.07
CA ARG A 256 9.59 36.88 41.03
C ARG A 256 8.65 37.73 40.17
N GLY A 257 7.86 38.57 40.84
CA GLY A 257 7.11 39.64 40.18
C GLY A 257 8.05 40.44 39.27
N ILE A 258 7.48 41.06 38.24
CA ILE A 258 8.21 41.81 37.22
C ILE A 258 9.02 42.91 37.92
N THR A 259 10.30 42.67 38.18
CA THR A 259 11.18 43.68 38.79
C THR A 259 11.46 44.76 37.75
N GLY A 260 11.53 46.03 38.15
CA GLY A 260 11.68 47.21 37.27
C GLY A 260 12.92 47.25 36.35
N ARG A 261 13.71 46.17 36.30
CA ARG A 261 14.82 45.95 35.36
C ARG A 261 14.41 45.16 34.10
N THR A 262 13.21 44.60 34.04
CA THR A 262 12.71 43.87 32.86
C THR A 262 12.12 44.88 31.87
N LYS A 263 12.76 45.03 30.69
CA LYS A 263 12.27 45.93 29.63
C LYS A 263 10.97 45.36 29.04
N LEU A 264 9.84 45.96 29.42
CA LEU A 264 8.53 45.64 28.82
C LEU A 264 8.43 46.36 27.46
N THR A 265 8.26 45.59 26.40
CA THR A 265 8.09 46.11 25.04
C THR A 265 6.65 46.58 24.76
N ASN A 266 5.70 46.24 25.64
CA ASN A 266 4.28 46.53 25.50
C ASN A 266 3.79 47.54 26.56
N ALA A 267 4.56 48.60 26.83
CA ALA A 267 4.22 49.60 27.85
C ALA A 267 2.93 50.41 27.54
N HIS A 268 2.42 50.34 26.31
CA HIS A 268 1.22 51.06 25.85
C HIS A 268 -0.10 50.32 26.14
N LEU A 269 -0.06 49.12 26.72
CA LEU A 269 -1.23 48.31 27.06
C LEU A 269 -1.16 47.92 28.55
N PRO A 270 -1.56 48.81 29.48
CA PRO A 270 -1.45 48.56 30.91
C PRO A 270 -2.35 47.41 31.40
N GLU A 271 -3.49 47.18 30.74
CA GLU A 271 -4.45 46.12 31.11
C GLU A 271 -3.89 44.69 31.03
N LEU A 272 -2.79 44.47 30.31
CA LEU A 272 -2.10 43.18 30.24
C LEU A 272 -1.34 42.85 31.54
N PHE A 273 -1.13 43.82 32.43
CA PHE A 273 -0.30 43.69 33.63
C PHE A 273 -1.09 43.80 34.94
N ASP A 274 -2.35 44.20 34.87
CA ASP A 274 -3.26 44.22 36.02
C ASP A 274 -3.82 42.81 36.23
N LEU A 275 -3.34 42.12 37.27
CA LEU A 275 -3.94 40.85 37.69
C LEU A 275 -5.34 41.14 38.25
N PRO A 276 -6.36 40.31 37.94
CA PRO A 276 -7.69 40.51 38.50
C PRO A 276 -7.62 40.40 40.03
N THR A 277 -7.86 41.51 40.72
CA THR A 277 -8.18 41.53 42.14
C THR A 277 -9.44 40.70 42.31
N SER A 278 -9.28 39.49 42.83
CA SER A 278 -10.37 38.64 43.29
C SER A 278 -11.28 39.44 44.21
N LEU A 279 -12.50 39.71 43.75
CA LEU A 279 -13.62 40.10 44.60
C LEU A 279 -13.92 38.90 45.52
N CYS A 280 -13.38 38.94 46.73
CA CYS A 280 -13.92 38.22 47.86
C CYS A 280 -14.89 39.15 48.58
N THR A 281 -16.17 38.92 48.36
CA THR A 281 -17.25 39.08 49.35
C THR A 281 -18.12 37.84 49.25
#